data_AF-A0A386UL45-F1
#
_entry.id   AF-A0A386UL45-F1
#
_cell.length_a   1.000
_cell.length_b   1.000
_cell.length_c   1.000
_cell.angle_alpha   90.00
_cell.angle_beta   90.00
_cell.angle_gamma   90.00
#
_symmetry.space_group_name_H-M   'P 1'
#
loop_
_entity.id
_entity.type
_entity.pdbx_description
1 polymer ?
#
loop_
_entity_poly.entity_id
_entity_poly.type
_entity_poly.pdbx_seq_one_letter_code
_entity_poly.pdbx_strand_id
1 'polypeptide(L)'
;MTTYQLGAATIHHGDGQTVTVLSDGREIRANWMVQDGQAATAEQYGIPLDRLNRDHDLAHAILAAVLGLPESPTLAGVASGNYWPAWFREEAAVLAFCGYAAAAGVDLEQLAARLSQAG
;
A
#
# COMPACT_ATOMS: atom_id res chain seq x y z
N MET A 1 10.50 -12.43 -3.19
CA MET A 1 10.38 -11.14 -2.47
C MET A 1 11.27 -10.05 -3.05
N THR A 2 10.72 -8.86 -3.31
CA THR A 2 11.41 -7.62 -3.70
C THR A 2 11.38 -6.63 -2.54
N THR A 3 12.43 -5.82 -2.36
CA THR A 3 12.48 -4.80 -1.30
C THR A 3 12.47 -3.39 -1.89
N TYR A 4 11.67 -2.50 -1.31
CA TYR A 4 11.60 -1.08 -1.65
C TYR A 4 11.87 -0.23 -0.41
N GLN A 5 12.59 0.88 -0.59
CA GLN A 5 12.69 1.95 0.39
C GLN A 5 11.75 3.08 -0.02
N LEU A 6 10.66 3.31 0.73
CA LEU A 6 9.67 4.34 0.40
C LEU A 6 9.53 5.28 1.59
N GLY A 7 10.06 6.50 1.45
CA GLY A 7 10.24 7.40 2.59
C GLY A 7 11.16 6.74 3.63
N ALA A 8 10.72 6.73 4.88
CA ALA A 8 11.44 6.08 5.98
C ALA A 8 11.07 4.59 6.16
N ALA A 9 10.07 4.08 5.43
CA ALA A 9 9.60 2.69 5.54
C ALA A 9 10.34 1.74 4.58
N THR A 10 10.61 0.52 5.06
CA THR A 10 11.14 -0.58 4.24
C THR A 10 10.01 -1.54 3.91
N ILE A 11 9.77 -1.78 2.62
CA ILE A 11 8.69 -2.64 2.15
C ILE A 11 9.28 -3.92 1.55
N HIS A 12 8.85 -5.07 2.06
CA HIS A 12 9.11 -6.37 1.44
C HIS A 12 7.84 -6.85 0.75
N HIS A 13 7.90 -7.01 -0.57
CA HIS A 13 6.73 -7.30 -1.39
C HIS A 13 6.98 -8.54 -2.23
N GLY A 14 6.14 -9.56 -2.09
CA GLY A 14 6.28 -10.81 -2.82
C GLY A 14 5.81 -12.02 -2.02
N ASP A 15 5.85 -13.20 -2.65
CA ASP A 15 5.57 -14.48 -2.00
C ASP A 15 4.18 -14.52 -1.32
N GLY A 16 3.20 -13.81 -1.89
CA GLY A 16 1.82 -13.77 -1.40
C GLY A 16 1.56 -12.77 -0.28
N GLN A 17 2.51 -11.88 0.03
CA GLN A 17 2.33 -10.87 1.09
C GLN A 17 3.09 -9.57 0.83
N THR A 18 2.68 -8.54 1.56
CA THR A 18 3.40 -7.28 1.73
C THR A 18 3.73 -7.13 3.21
N VAL A 19 5.01 -6.91 3.52
CA VAL A 19 5.49 -6.60 4.86
C VAL A 19 6.05 -5.19 4.86
N THR A 20 5.47 -4.31 5.68
CA THR A 20 5.93 -2.93 5.86
C THR A 20 6.63 -2.81 7.20
N VAL A 21 7.91 -2.48 7.19
CA VAL A 21 8.71 -2.17 8.37
C VAL A 21 8.79 -0.65 8.50
N LEU A 22 8.20 -0.12 9.56
CA LEU A 22 8.20 1.31 9.86
C LEU A 22 9.56 1.76 10.39
N SER A 23 9.75 3.07 10.41
CA SER A 23 11.01 3.69 10.85
C SER A 23 11.39 3.38 12.30
N ASP A 24 10.41 3.04 13.15
CA ASP A 24 10.62 2.63 14.53
C ASP A 24 10.73 1.10 14.73
N GLY A 25 10.77 0.34 13.63
CA GLY A 25 10.94 -1.11 13.62
C GLY A 25 9.66 -1.91 13.81
N ARG A 26 8.49 -1.27 13.97
CA ARG A 26 7.22 -2.00 13.97
C ARG A 26 6.89 -2.53 12.58
N GLU A 27 6.27 -3.71 12.53
CA GLU A 27 5.92 -4.39 11.29
C GLU A 27 4.41 -4.48 11.08
N ILE A 28 3.99 -4.29 9.83
CA ILE A 28 2.65 -4.63 9.34
C ILE A 28 2.81 -5.76 8.32
N ARG A 29 1.99 -6.81 8.44
CA ARG A 29 1.98 -7.94 7.52
C ARG A 29 0.60 -8.09 6.91
N ALA A 30 0.49 -7.89 5.60
CA ALA A 30 -0.73 -8.10 4.84
C ALA A 30 -0.56 -9.25 3.85
N ASN A 31 -1.45 -10.22 3.95
CA ASN A 31 -1.50 -11.35 3.03
C ASN A 31 -2.41 -11.01 1.84
N TRP A 32 -2.01 -11.41 0.64
CA TRP A 32 -2.78 -11.20 -0.60
C TRP A 32 -3.98 -12.16 -0.75
N MET A 33 -4.24 -13.01 0.25
CA MET A 33 -5.45 -13.82 0.29
C MET A 33 -6.70 -12.96 0.20
N VAL A 34 -7.72 -13.49 -0.48
CA VAL A 34 -9.03 -12.87 -0.58
C VAL A 34 -9.68 -12.80 0.80
N GLN A 35 -10.18 -11.62 1.14
CA GLN A 35 -10.91 -11.31 2.35
C GLN A 35 -12.33 -10.87 1.98
N ASP A 36 -13.25 -11.03 2.93
CA ASP A 36 -14.65 -10.63 2.73
C ASP A 36 -14.76 -9.13 2.41
N GLY A 37 -15.61 -8.80 1.44
CA GLY A 37 -15.83 -7.42 0.99
C GLY A 37 -14.85 -6.92 -0.08
N GLN A 38 -13.67 -7.53 -0.24
CA GLN A 38 -12.69 -7.09 -1.25
C GLN A 38 -13.21 -7.20 -2.68
N ALA A 39 -14.02 -8.20 -2.99
CA ALA A 39 -14.62 -8.35 -4.33
C ALA A 39 -15.52 -7.16 -4.70
N ALA A 40 -16.33 -6.68 -3.75
CA ALA A 40 -17.19 -5.52 -3.96
C ALA A 40 -16.36 -4.22 -4.09
N THR A 41 -15.30 -4.08 -3.29
CA THR A 41 -14.37 -2.96 -3.41
C THR A 41 -13.63 -2.97 -4.75
N ALA A 42 -13.13 -4.12 -5.18
CA ALA A 42 -12.46 -4.31 -6.46
C ALA A 42 -13.38 -3.90 -7.61
N GLU A 43 -14.64 -4.35 -7.60
CA GLU A 43 -15.66 -3.93 -8.57
C GLU A 43 -15.92 -2.42 -8.54
N GLN A 44 -16.15 -1.85 -7.35
CA GLN A 44 -16.42 -0.42 -7.17
C GLN A 44 -15.33 0.48 -7.78
N TYR A 45 -14.07 0.10 -7.64
CA TYR A 45 -12.93 0.88 -8.12
C TYR A 45 -12.38 0.41 -9.47
N GLY A 46 -13.01 -0.59 -10.11
CA GLY A 46 -12.58 -1.14 -11.40
C GLY A 46 -11.21 -1.82 -11.35
N ILE A 47 -10.85 -2.43 -10.22
CA ILE A 47 -9.56 -3.10 -10.00
C ILE A 47 -9.77 -4.62 -10.11
N PRO A 48 -8.91 -5.37 -10.82
CA PRO A 48 -8.88 -6.83 -10.70
C PRO A 48 -8.64 -7.25 -9.23
N LEU A 49 -9.41 -8.19 -8.69
CA LEU A 49 -9.35 -8.55 -7.26
C LEU A 49 -7.96 -9.04 -6.82
N ASP A 50 -7.32 -9.87 -7.63
CA ASP A 50 -5.95 -10.33 -7.40
C ASP A 50 -4.96 -9.17 -7.31
N ARG A 51 -5.16 -8.17 -8.16
CA ARG A 51 -4.36 -6.95 -8.17
C ARG A 51 -4.63 -6.05 -6.96
N LEU A 52 -5.90 -5.88 -6.57
CA LEU A 52 -6.24 -5.15 -5.35
C LEU A 52 -5.51 -5.76 -4.16
N ASN A 53 -5.57 -7.08 -4.01
CA ASN A 53 -4.98 -7.77 -2.86
C ASN A 53 -3.46 -7.70 -2.82
N ARG A 54 -2.81 -7.73 -3.99
CA ARG A 54 -1.37 -7.53 -4.13
C ARG A 54 -1.01 -6.08 -3.80
N ASP A 55 -1.64 -5.13 -4.49
CA ASP A 55 -1.16 -3.76 -4.56
C ASP A 55 -1.57 -2.89 -3.36
N HIS A 56 -2.64 -3.23 -2.63
CA HIS A 56 -3.27 -2.38 -1.62
C HIS A 56 -2.28 -1.82 -0.57
N ASP A 57 -1.59 -2.70 0.15
CA ASP A 57 -0.66 -2.30 1.20
C ASP A 57 0.59 -1.60 0.64
N LEU A 58 1.02 -1.98 -0.56
CA LEU A 58 2.12 -1.28 -1.25
C LEU A 58 1.71 0.15 -1.61
N ALA A 59 0.45 0.35 -2.03
CA ALA A 59 -0.07 1.64 -2.44
C ALA A 59 -0.13 2.65 -1.28
N HIS A 60 -0.36 2.22 -0.03
CA HIS A 60 -0.21 3.09 1.14
C HIS A 60 1.21 3.69 1.24
N ALA A 61 2.24 2.85 1.10
CA ALA A 61 3.63 3.29 1.18
C ALA A 61 4.01 4.19 -0.01
N ILE A 62 3.55 3.88 -1.22
CA ILE A 62 3.74 4.73 -2.40
C ILE A 62 3.09 6.10 -2.20
N LEU A 63 1.82 6.13 -1.79
CA LEU A 63 1.08 7.39 -1.61
C LEU A 63 1.75 8.26 -0.54
N ALA A 64 2.18 7.68 0.57
CA ALA A 64 2.91 8.39 1.61
C ALA A 64 4.22 9.00 1.06
N ALA A 65 5.01 8.22 0.32
CA ALA A 65 6.26 8.69 -0.28
C ALA A 65 6.04 9.83 -1.29
N VAL A 66 5.01 9.74 -2.15
CA VAL A 66 4.65 10.78 -3.12
C VAL A 66 4.24 12.08 -2.43
N LEU A 67 3.55 12.00 -1.29
CA LEU A 67 3.14 13.16 -0.50
C LEU A 67 4.28 13.72 0.38
N GLY A 68 5.47 13.11 0.36
CA GLY A 68 6.60 13.52 1.20
C GLY A 68 6.41 13.18 2.68
N LEU A 69 5.52 12.24 3.00
CA LEU A 69 5.35 11.73 4.36
C LEU A 69 6.44 10.69 4.66
N PRO A 70 6.91 10.58 5.90
CA PRO A 70 7.90 9.57 6.26
C PRO A 70 7.36 8.15 6.10
N GLU A 71 6.09 7.93 6.42
CA GLU A 71 5.40 6.64 6.35
C GLU A 71 3.88 6.89 6.30
N SER A 72 3.10 5.85 5.95
CA SER A 72 1.64 5.92 5.93
C SER A 72 1.08 6.08 7.35
N PRO A 73 0.29 7.15 7.64
CA PRO A 73 -0.39 7.31 8.92
C PRO A 73 -1.36 6.17 9.24
N THR A 74 -2.05 5.63 8.23
CA THR A 74 -2.92 4.45 8.41
C THR A 74 -2.12 3.22 8.83
N LEU A 75 -1.02 2.89 8.13
CA LEU A 75 -0.18 1.74 8.51
C LEU A 75 0.49 1.93 9.88
N ALA A 76 0.94 3.15 10.20
CA ALA A 76 1.46 3.47 11.52
C ALA A 76 0.42 3.31 12.64
N GLY A 77 -0.84 3.65 12.34
CA GLY A 77 -2.00 3.41 13.21
C GLY A 77 -2.30 1.93 13.39
N VAL A 78 -2.29 1.14 12.32
CA VAL A 78 -2.43 -0.33 12.36
C VAL A 78 -1.34 -0.95 13.24
N ALA A 79 -0.08 -0.57 13.04
CA ALA A 79 1.05 -1.10 13.80
C ALA A 79 1.04 -0.72 15.29
N SER A 80 0.45 0.42 15.66
CA SER A 80 0.38 0.89 17.06
C SER A 80 -0.91 0.48 17.76
N GLY A 81 -1.95 0.11 17.01
CA GLY A 81 -3.33 0.05 17.50
C GLY A 81 -3.95 1.43 17.76
N ASN A 82 -3.25 2.53 17.47
CA ASN A 82 -3.73 3.89 17.64
C ASN A 82 -4.03 4.52 16.28
N TYR A 83 -5.22 4.23 15.74
CA TYR A 83 -5.62 4.66 14.41
C TYR A 83 -5.63 6.18 14.26
N TRP A 84 -5.01 6.65 13.17
CA TRP A 84 -5.11 8.05 12.78
C TRP A 84 -6.59 8.41 12.51
N PRO A 85 -7.14 9.51 13.08
CA PRO A 85 -8.59 9.80 12.96
C PRO A 85 -9.12 9.93 11.53
N ALA A 86 -8.26 10.20 10.57
CA ALA A 86 -8.61 10.34 9.16
C ALA A 86 -8.17 9.14 8.31
N TRP A 87 -7.89 7.97 8.91
CA TRP A 87 -7.46 6.75 8.20
C TRP A 87 -8.37 6.41 7.02
N PHE A 88 -9.68 6.59 7.17
CA PHE A 88 -10.68 6.32 6.12
C PHE A 88 -10.51 7.20 4.87
N ARG A 89 -9.90 8.39 5.00
CA ARG A 89 -9.59 9.26 3.87
C ARG A 89 -8.38 8.75 3.09
N GLU A 90 -7.37 8.27 3.81
CA GLU A 90 -6.21 7.63 3.17
C GLU A 90 -6.64 6.34 2.48
N GLU A 91 -7.45 5.51 3.13
CA GLU A 91 -8.00 4.29 2.53
C GLU A 91 -8.73 4.58 1.20
N ALA A 92 -9.64 5.56 1.19
CA ALA A 92 -10.34 5.96 -0.02
C ALA A 92 -9.38 6.48 -1.11
N ALA A 93 -8.33 7.20 -0.73
CA ALA A 93 -7.31 7.68 -1.66
C ALA A 93 -6.46 6.54 -2.24
N VAL A 94 -6.07 5.56 -1.41
CA VAL A 94 -5.35 4.36 -1.82
C VAL A 94 -6.18 3.54 -2.81
N LEU A 95 -7.45 3.30 -2.51
CA LEU A 95 -8.34 2.55 -3.40
C LEU A 95 -8.55 3.27 -4.74
N ALA A 96 -8.79 4.59 -4.70
CA ALA A 96 -8.89 5.40 -5.92
C ALA A 96 -7.58 5.40 -6.73
N PHE A 97 -6.44 5.47 -6.04
CA PHE A 97 -5.12 5.42 -6.66
C PHE A 97 -4.87 4.06 -7.33
N CYS A 98 -5.19 2.94 -6.67
CA CYS A 98 -5.11 1.60 -7.25
C CYS A 98 -6.03 1.46 -8.47
N GLY A 99 -7.28 1.94 -8.39
CA GLY A 99 -8.22 1.97 -9.51
C GLY A 99 -7.69 2.75 -10.71
N TYR A 100 -7.18 3.96 -10.44
CA TYR A 100 -6.60 4.79 -11.49
C TYR A 100 -5.33 4.16 -12.10
N ALA A 101 -4.43 3.64 -11.27
CA ALA A 101 -3.22 2.95 -11.75
C ALA A 101 -3.57 1.73 -12.61
N ALA A 102 -4.61 0.98 -12.23
CA ALA A 102 -5.12 -0.12 -13.04
C ALA A 102 -5.66 0.35 -14.40
N ALA A 103 -6.52 1.36 -14.40
CA ALA A 103 -7.08 1.95 -15.62
C ALA A 103 -6.01 2.57 -16.54
N ALA A 104 -4.97 3.19 -15.96
CA ALA A 104 -3.88 3.83 -16.68
C ALA A 104 -2.78 2.85 -17.14
N GLY A 105 -2.88 1.55 -16.78
CA GLY A 105 -1.85 0.56 -17.10
C GLY A 105 -0.52 0.77 -16.35
N VAL A 106 -0.54 1.46 -15.21
CA VAL A 106 0.63 1.71 -14.37
C VAL A 106 0.86 0.52 -13.45
N ASP A 107 2.05 -0.09 -13.50
CA ASP A 107 2.48 -1.14 -12.57
C ASP A 107 3.02 -0.49 -11.28
N LEU A 108 2.39 -0.82 -10.13
CA LEU A 108 2.74 -0.21 -8.84
C LEU A 108 4.05 -0.74 -8.27
N GLU A 109 4.49 -1.95 -8.63
CA GLU A 109 5.83 -2.43 -8.26
C GLU A 109 6.92 -1.68 -9.03
N GLN A 110 6.70 -1.42 -10.32
CA GLN A 110 7.62 -0.60 -11.09
C GLN A 110 7.67 0.84 -10.58
N LEU A 111 6.54 1.40 -10.16
CA LEU A 111 6.50 2.72 -9.55
C LEU A 111 7.25 2.74 -8.21
N ALA A 112 7.01 1.75 -7.34
CA ALA A 112 7.72 1.61 -6.08
C ALA A 112 9.24 1.48 -6.30
N ALA A 113 9.67 0.68 -7.27
CA ALA A 113 11.08 0.52 -7.63
C ALA A 113 11.72 1.85 -8.06
N ARG A 114 11.04 2.67 -8.88
CA ARG A 114 11.53 3.98 -9.30
C ARG A 114 11.64 4.95 -8.12
N LEU A 115 10.61 5.01 -7.27
CA LEU A 115 10.62 5.87 -6.08
C LEU A 115 11.73 5.46 -5.11
N SER A 116 11.96 4.16 -4.94
CA SER A 116 13.02 3.63 -4.09
C SER A 116 14.44 3.94 -4.56
N GLN A 117 14.63 4.27 -5.84
CA GLN A 117 15.92 4.65 -6.41
C GLN A 117 16.14 6.17 -6.43
N ALA A 118 15.08 6.95 -6.22
CA ALA A 118 15.11 8.41 -6.32
C ALA A 118 15.43 9.11 -4.98
N GLY A 119 15.34 8.38 -3.86
CA GLY A 119 15.75 8.83 -2.52
C GLY A 119 17.16 8.39 -2.18
#